data_AF-A0A7V2DF21-F1
#
_entry.id   AF-A0A7V2DF21-F1
#
_cell.length_a   1.000
_cell.length_b   1.000
_cell.length_c   1.000
_cell.angle_alpha   90.00
_cell.angle_beta   90.00
_cell.angle_gamma   90.00
#
_symmetry.space_group_name_H-M   'P 1'
#
loop_
_entity.id
_entity.type
_entity.pdbx_description
1 polymer ?
#
loop_
_entity_poly.entity_id
_entity_poly.type
_entity_poly.pdbx_seq_one_letter_code
_entity_poly.pdbx_strand_id
1 'polypeptide(L)'
;MAAVAGTSVVDGFGILGATAEARSVAKVAVGKPSRDVDDYPHITDVIRSRDMRRYFPLIVDACTDSKMDYLSKVPFLIELEVAKIWSESRFQWDAVSSAGAVGLQQLMEPTARQYGLTVIESADIINLNSSISEYRNLRSSTAAKQQELYRLAESGTGNITEDHVDKINTARAELVELDEKRTTAYQNLKEARKAYVEKINDMSVDQRKKTDARFVPEVHIPAGVDHLVKAIVECRDFFGGPVEMNVWRGIAAYNSGLSRVKTWKGLPFIEETVHFTRNIVSDLTRALEMKYAYSTKNPALIAETRKRIRLKDPYFVYVVKIGDNFFRIVREQLMERYELSYTEALKYIRDSNGNKIDPKKMSVILPDQQFRIYIPG
;
A
#
# COMPACT_ATOMS: atom_id res chain seq x y z
N MET A 1 -8.51 2.95 35.53
CA MET A 1 -7.70 1.92 34.85
C MET A 1 -8.40 0.57 34.94
N ALA A 2 -9.38 0.30 34.07
CA ALA A 2 -9.94 -1.03 33.79
C ALA A 2 -11.10 -0.87 32.78
N ALA A 3 -10.83 -1.14 31.49
CA ALA A 3 -11.85 -1.45 30.45
C ALA A 3 -11.25 -1.68 29.04
N VAL A 4 -9.97 -1.39 28.79
CA VAL A 4 -9.41 -1.40 27.41
C VAL A 4 -8.95 -2.79 26.94
N ALA A 5 -8.74 -3.75 27.85
CA ALA A 5 -8.19 -5.07 27.51
C ALA A 5 -9.22 -6.06 26.92
N GLY A 6 -10.52 -5.77 26.99
CA GLY A 6 -11.58 -6.71 26.57
C GLY A 6 -12.06 -6.57 25.12
N THR A 7 -11.89 -5.40 24.50
CA THR A 7 -12.41 -5.12 23.15
C THR A 7 -11.50 -5.61 22.03
N SER A 8 -10.19 -5.73 22.26
CA SER A 8 -9.24 -6.21 21.24
C SER A 8 -9.41 -7.69 20.87
N VAL A 9 -10.05 -8.48 21.73
CA VAL A 9 -10.27 -9.92 21.51
C VAL A 9 -11.44 -10.17 20.55
N VAL A 10 -12.37 -9.21 20.41
CA VAL A 10 -13.63 -9.40 19.67
C VAL A 10 -13.49 -9.09 18.18
N ASP A 11 -12.60 -8.20 17.75
CA ASP A 11 -12.37 -7.89 16.32
C ASP A 11 -10.98 -8.27 15.77
N GLY A 12 -10.05 -8.71 16.63
CA GLY A 12 -8.69 -9.13 16.27
C GLY A 12 -7.76 -8.02 15.78
N PHE A 13 -8.25 -6.78 15.62
CA PHE A 13 -7.51 -5.68 14.96
C PHE A 13 -7.64 -4.32 15.67
N GLY A 14 -8.44 -4.22 16.75
CA GLY A 14 -8.58 -3.02 17.58
C GLY A 14 -9.42 -1.90 16.95
N ILE A 15 -10.05 -2.14 15.79
CA ILE A 15 -10.88 -1.16 15.08
C ILE A 15 -12.11 -0.78 15.91
N LEU A 16 -12.78 -1.74 16.55
CA LEU A 16 -13.93 -1.52 17.43
C LEU A 16 -13.59 -0.57 18.57
N GLY A 17 -12.43 -0.74 19.22
CA GLY A 17 -11.97 0.15 20.28
C GLY A 17 -11.70 1.56 19.75
N ALA A 18 -10.90 1.67 18.69
CA ALA A 18 -10.51 2.95 18.12
C ALA A 18 -11.71 3.73 17.54
N THR A 19 -12.67 3.05 16.92
CA THR A 19 -13.89 3.67 16.38
C THR A 19 -14.87 4.09 17.46
N ALA A 20 -15.06 3.29 18.52
CA ALA A 20 -15.93 3.66 19.64
C ALA A 20 -15.42 4.94 20.33
N GLU A 21 -14.11 5.01 20.59
CA GLU A 21 -13.45 6.20 21.13
C GLU A 21 -13.62 7.41 20.20
N ALA A 22 -13.34 7.26 18.90
CA ALA A 22 -13.51 8.34 17.92
C ALA A 22 -14.97 8.83 17.78
N ARG A 23 -15.96 7.92 17.84
CA ARG A 23 -17.39 8.26 17.75
C ARG A 23 -17.92 8.98 18.98
N SER A 24 -17.37 8.71 20.17
CA SER A 24 -17.81 9.35 21.42
C SER A 24 -17.64 10.88 21.39
N VAL A 25 -16.71 11.38 20.56
CA VAL A 25 -16.39 12.81 20.42
C VAL A 25 -17.02 13.44 19.17
N ALA A 26 -17.36 12.64 18.15
CA ALA A 26 -17.91 13.09 16.86
C ALA A 26 -19.38 13.58 16.90
N LYS A 27 -20.05 13.53 18.06
CA LYS A 27 -21.44 13.99 18.25
C LYS A 27 -21.68 15.49 17.99
N VAL A 28 -20.69 16.24 17.49
CA VAL A 28 -20.72 17.72 17.40
C VAL A 28 -20.53 18.27 15.98
N ALA A 29 -20.17 17.47 14.96
CA ALA A 29 -19.91 18.01 13.61
C ALA A 29 -21.11 17.83 12.66
N VAL A 30 -21.88 18.91 12.45
CA VAL A 30 -23.06 18.96 11.55
C VAL A 30 -22.70 19.47 10.13
N GLY A 31 -21.41 19.47 9.77
CA GLY A 31 -20.92 20.01 8.48
C GLY A 31 -20.48 18.94 7.48
N LYS A 32 -20.44 19.31 6.19
CA LYS A 32 -19.75 18.49 5.18
C LYS A 32 -18.27 18.33 5.58
N PRO A 33 -17.67 17.13 5.43
CA PRO A 33 -16.24 16.93 5.67
C PRO A 33 -15.38 17.90 4.86
N SER A 34 -14.27 18.36 5.43
CA SER A 34 -13.34 19.27 4.76
C SER A 34 -12.62 18.57 3.62
N ARG A 35 -12.32 19.32 2.56
CA ARG A 35 -11.51 18.87 1.41
C ARG A 35 -10.02 19.18 1.59
N ASP A 36 -9.65 19.91 2.64
CA ASP A 36 -8.24 20.17 2.97
C ASP A 36 -7.68 19.05 3.84
N VAL A 37 -6.55 18.48 3.42
CA VAL A 37 -5.89 17.40 4.15
C VAL A 37 -5.31 17.87 5.49
N ASP A 38 -5.01 19.16 5.63
CA ASP A 38 -4.45 19.71 6.88
C ASP A 38 -5.48 19.73 8.02
N ASP A 39 -6.77 19.65 7.70
CA ASP A 39 -7.85 19.45 8.68
C ASP A 39 -7.90 18.02 9.24
N TYR A 40 -7.05 17.12 8.73
CA TYR A 40 -6.94 15.72 9.12
C TYR A 40 -5.52 15.37 9.62
N PRO A 41 -5.03 16.03 10.69
CA PRO A 41 -3.68 15.79 11.19
C PRO A 41 -3.48 14.33 11.66
N HIS A 42 -4.56 13.64 12.05
CA HIS A 42 -4.54 12.21 12.37
C HIS A 42 -4.25 11.31 11.17
N ILE A 43 -4.57 11.74 9.95
CA ILE A 43 -4.22 11.03 8.72
C ILE A 43 -2.77 11.34 8.35
N THR A 44 -2.39 12.62 8.29
CA THR A 44 -1.06 13.03 7.83
C THR A 44 0.08 12.61 8.76
N ASP A 45 -0.21 12.41 10.05
CA ASP A 45 0.74 11.84 10.99
C ASP A 45 1.07 10.37 10.73
N VAL A 46 0.07 9.60 10.31
CA VAL A 46 0.18 8.16 10.09
C VAL A 46 0.69 7.88 8.68
N ILE A 47 0.13 8.57 7.69
CA ILE A 47 0.44 8.39 6.27
C ILE A 47 1.06 9.68 5.76
N ARG A 48 2.40 9.68 5.68
CA ARG A 48 3.18 10.85 5.23
C ARG A 48 3.47 10.75 3.74
N SER A 49 2.54 11.21 2.93
CA SER A 49 2.72 11.37 1.48
C SER A 49 2.45 12.82 1.08
N ARG A 50 3.42 13.43 0.37
CA ARG A 50 3.25 14.76 -0.22
C ARG A 50 2.22 14.74 -1.36
N ASP A 51 2.10 13.61 -2.05
CA ASP A 51 1.19 13.44 -3.18
C ASP A 51 -0.28 13.29 -2.75
N MET A 52 -0.53 12.91 -1.49
CA MET A 52 -1.88 12.77 -0.95
C MET A 52 -2.70 14.05 -1.12
N ARG A 53 -2.10 15.23 -0.86
CA ARG A 53 -2.78 16.52 -0.93
C ARG A 53 -3.47 16.75 -2.28
N ARG A 54 -2.89 16.24 -3.37
CA ARG A 54 -3.44 16.38 -4.72
C ARG A 54 -4.75 15.63 -4.91
N TYR A 55 -4.91 14.49 -4.25
CA TYR A 55 -6.06 13.59 -4.46
C TYR A 55 -7.05 13.60 -3.29
N PHE A 56 -6.66 14.16 -2.14
CA PHE A 56 -7.50 14.20 -0.95
C PHE A 56 -8.89 14.82 -1.19
N PRO A 57 -9.04 15.94 -1.93
CA PRO A 57 -10.36 16.46 -2.27
C PRO A 57 -11.24 15.45 -3.03
N LEU A 58 -10.67 14.70 -4.00
CA LEU A 58 -11.41 13.69 -4.77
C LEU A 58 -11.81 12.49 -3.91
N ILE A 59 -10.97 12.11 -2.94
CA ILE A 59 -11.27 11.03 -1.98
C ILE A 59 -12.43 11.47 -1.09
N VAL A 60 -12.39 12.67 -0.54
CA VAL A 60 -13.47 13.21 0.30
C VAL A 60 -14.78 13.31 -0.50
N ASP A 61 -14.74 13.84 -1.72
CA ASP A 61 -15.91 13.97 -2.58
C ASP A 61 -16.53 12.58 -2.88
N ALA A 62 -15.70 11.57 -3.18
CA ALA A 62 -16.16 10.21 -3.43
C ALA A 62 -16.75 9.54 -2.17
N CYS A 63 -16.13 9.74 -0.99
CA CYS A 63 -16.64 9.20 0.27
C CYS A 63 -17.94 9.88 0.72
N THR A 64 -18.16 11.13 0.32
CA THR A 64 -19.30 11.96 0.74
C THR A 64 -20.40 12.05 -0.31
N ASP A 65 -20.40 11.17 -1.32
CA ASP A 65 -21.43 11.14 -2.35
C ASP A 65 -22.82 10.96 -1.71
N SER A 66 -23.63 12.03 -1.78
CA SER A 66 -24.95 12.11 -1.17
C SER A 66 -25.94 11.09 -1.76
N LYS A 67 -25.67 10.56 -2.96
CA LYS A 67 -26.52 9.53 -3.57
C LYS A 67 -26.29 8.15 -2.96
N MET A 68 -25.09 7.91 -2.41
CA MET A 68 -24.67 6.58 -1.97
C MET A 68 -24.69 6.40 -0.46
N ASP A 69 -24.67 7.50 0.30
CA ASP A 69 -24.72 7.52 1.77
C ASP A 69 -23.64 6.63 2.40
N TYR A 70 -22.42 6.72 1.88
CA TYR A 70 -21.34 5.82 2.29
C TYR A 70 -20.88 6.04 3.73
N LEU A 71 -20.81 7.29 4.20
CA LEU A 71 -20.37 7.58 5.57
C LEU A 71 -21.34 7.07 6.64
N SER A 72 -22.63 6.92 6.34
CA SER A 72 -23.56 6.27 7.26
C SER A 72 -23.32 4.76 7.36
N LYS A 73 -22.83 4.15 6.27
CA LYS A 73 -22.50 2.71 6.21
C LYS A 73 -21.13 2.43 6.82
N VAL A 74 -20.14 3.28 6.53
CA VAL A 74 -18.74 3.17 6.95
C VAL A 74 -18.25 4.54 7.46
N PRO A 75 -18.41 4.86 8.76
CA PRO A 75 -18.17 6.22 9.28
C PRO A 75 -16.72 6.72 9.28
N PHE A 76 -15.75 5.85 9.00
CA PHE A 76 -14.32 6.15 8.89
C PHE A 76 -13.78 5.91 7.47
N LEU A 77 -14.66 6.01 6.47
CA LEU A 77 -14.32 5.68 5.09
C LEU A 77 -13.21 6.57 4.52
N ILE A 78 -13.14 7.85 4.91
CA ILE A 78 -12.09 8.77 4.44
C ILE A 78 -10.71 8.26 4.90
N GLU A 79 -10.56 7.94 6.20
CA GLU A 79 -9.32 7.37 6.74
C GLU A 79 -8.96 6.03 6.07
N LEU A 80 -9.98 5.18 5.86
CA LEU A 80 -9.80 3.87 5.24
C LEU A 80 -9.38 3.97 3.77
N GLU A 81 -9.98 4.86 2.99
CA GLU A 81 -9.63 5.06 1.58
C GLU A 81 -8.23 5.64 1.41
N VAL A 82 -7.82 6.57 2.28
CA VAL A 82 -6.44 7.07 2.30
C VAL A 82 -5.45 5.94 2.62
N ALA A 83 -5.73 5.11 3.63
CA ALA A 83 -4.89 3.95 3.95
C ALA A 83 -4.84 2.94 2.80
N LYS A 84 -5.97 2.68 2.13
CA LYS A 84 -6.05 1.79 0.97
C LYS A 84 -5.22 2.32 -0.20
N ILE A 85 -5.46 3.55 -0.66
CA ILE A 85 -4.71 4.15 -1.77
C ILE A 85 -3.21 4.19 -1.46
N TRP A 86 -2.84 4.48 -0.21
CA TRP A 86 -1.45 4.41 0.23
C TRP A 86 -0.85 3.01 0.07
N SER A 87 -1.57 1.97 0.46
CA SER A 87 -1.11 0.58 0.32
C SER A 87 -1.07 0.10 -1.13
N GLU A 88 -2.00 0.58 -1.97
CA GLU A 88 -2.16 0.16 -3.36
C GLU A 88 -1.14 0.80 -4.30
N SER A 89 -0.98 2.12 -4.21
CA SER A 89 -0.26 2.90 -5.22
C SER A 89 0.71 3.90 -4.64
N ARG A 90 0.74 4.10 -3.32
CA ARG A 90 1.50 5.18 -2.67
C ARG A 90 1.11 6.57 -3.22
N PHE A 91 -0.13 6.75 -3.67
CA PHE A 91 -0.63 7.94 -4.37
C PHE A 91 -0.01 8.19 -5.76
N GLN A 92 0.57 7.17 -6.38
CA GLN A 92 1.03 7.23 -7.76
C GLN A 92 -0.14 6.96 -8.73
N TRP A 93 -0.59 7.99 -9.45
CA TRP A 93 -1.75 7.90 -10.34
C TRP A 93 -1.53 7.03 -11.57
N ASP A 94 -0.27 6.85 -11.99
CA ASP A 94 0.16 6.01 -13.10
C ASP A 94 0.71 4.65 -12.66
N ALA A 95 0.42 4.23 -11.42
CA ALA A 95 0.84 2.93 -10.89
C ALA A 95 0.23 1.77 -11.69
N VAL A 96 1.06 0.80 -12.06
CA VAL A 96 0.67 -0.45 -12.70
C VAL A 96 1.31 -1.64 -11.98
N SER A 97 0.51 -2.55 -11.43
CA SER A 97 1.01 -3.73 -10.74
C SER A 97 1.55 -4.79 -11.71
N SER A 98 2.31 -5.74 -11.18
CA SER A 98 2.70 -6.97 -11.90
C SER A 98 1.49 -7.86 -12.23
N ALA A 99 0.32 -7.54 -11.69
CA ALA A 99 -0.93 -8.24 -11.94
C ALA A 99 -1.82 -7.58 -13.01
N GLY A 100 -1.51 -6.35 -13.43
CA GLY A 100 -2.29 -5.58 -14.39
C GLY A 100 -3.33 -4.65 -13.76
N ALA A 101 -3.27 -4.46 -12.44
CA ALA A 101 -4.06 -3.47 -11.72
C ALA A 101 -3.49 -2.07 -11.97
N VAL A 102 -4.35 -1.05 -12.10
CA VAL A 102 -3.97 0.29 -12.57
C VAL A 102 -4.53 1.40 -11.68
N GLY A 103 -3.74 2.47 -11.53
CA GLY A 103 -4.17 3.73 -10.93
C GLY A 103 -4.07 3.78 -9.40
N LEU A 104 -4.60 4.85 -8.80
CA LEU A 104 -4.53 5.06 -7.34
C LEU A 104 -5.24 3.94 -6.57
N GLN A 105 -6.29 3.41 -7.18
CA GLN A 105 -7.19 2.39 -6.65
C GLN A 105 -6.81 0.97 -7.08
N GLN A 106 -5.77 0.81 -7.91
CA GLN A 106 -5.30 -0.48 -8.44
C GLN A 106 -6.47 -1.35 -8.94
N LEU A 107 -7.29 -0.79 -9.84
CA LEU A 107 -8.41 -1.54 -10.40
C LEU A 107 -7.92 -2.49 -11.51
N MET A 108 -8.31 -3.75 -11.39
CA MET A 108 -8.20 -4.73 -12.48
C MET A 108 -9.13 -4.32 -13.64
N GLU A 109 -8.76 -4.66 -14.88
CA GLU A 109 -9.55 -4.31 -16.06
C GLU A 109 -11.03 -4.77 -15.96
N PRO A 110 -11.34 -6.04 -15.63
CA PRO A 110 -12.74 -6.47 -15.53
C PRO A 110 -13.52 -5.69 -14.47
N THR A 111 -12.89 -5.39 -13.34
CA THR A 111 -13.48 -4.58 -12.26
C THR A 111 -13.76 -3.17 -12.75
N ALA A 112 -12.79 -2.53 -13.40
CA ALA A 112 -12.96 -1.18 -13.96
C ALA A 112 -14.14 -1.11 -14.94
N ARG A 113 -14.25 -2.09 -15.85
CA ARG A 113 -15.38 -2.21 -16.79
C ARG A 113 -16.73 -2.40 -16.07
N GLN A 114 -16.76 -3.17 -14.98
CA GLN A 114 -17.97 -3.34 -14.15
C GLN A 114 -18.47 -2.02 -13.57
N TYR A 115 -17.57 -1.09 -13.26
CA TYR A 115 -17.91 0.27 -12.78
C TYR A 115 -18.03 1.30 -13.91
N GLY A 116 -18.12 0.85 -15.17
CA GLY A 116 -18.33 1.74 -16.32
C GLY A 116 -17.09 2.53 -16.76
N LEU A 117 -15.90 2.19 -16.25
CA LEU A 117 -14.67 2.80 -16.72
C LEU A 117 -14.28 2.22 -18.08
N THR A 118 -13.90 3.10 -19.00
CA THR A 118 -13.38 2.69 -20.31
C THR A 118 -11.99 2.10 -20.16
N VAL A 119 -11.78 0.92 -20.73
CA VAL A 119 -10.47 0.33 -20.98
C VAL A 119 -10.53 -0.21 -22.41
N ILE A 120 -9.81 0.37 -23.34
CA ILE A 120 -9.80 -0.12 -24.73
C ILE A 120 -8.82 -1.26 -24.85
N GLU A 121 -9.09 -2.21 -25.74
CA GLU A 121 -8.07 -3.16 -26.14
C GLU A 121 -7.08 -2.43 -27.06
N SER A 122 -5.82 -2.35 -26.63
CA SER A 122 -4.74 -1.71 -27.39
C SER A 122 -3.54 -2.64 -27.47
N ALA A 123 -2.67 -2.45 -28.47
CA ALA A 123 -1.45 -3.24 -28.63
C ALA A 123 -0.59 -3.25 -27.35
N ASP A 124 -0.51 -2.12 -26.64
CA ASP A 124 0.28 -2.01 -25.40
C ASP A 124 -0.34 -2.81 -24.25
N ILE A 125 -1.67 -2.77 -24.12
CA ILE A 125 -2.40 -3.56 -23.11
C ILE A 125 -2.30 -5.05 -23.44
N ILE A 126 -2.44 -5.44 -24.70
CA ILE A 126 -2.29 -6.83 -25.15
C ILE A 126 -0.86 -7.33 -24.85
N ASN A 127 0.15 -6.53 -25.16
CA ASN A 127 1.54 -6.86 -24.87
C ASN A 127 1.78 -7.00 -23.36
N LEU A 128 1.33 -6.02 -22.56
CA LEU A 128 1.41 -6.06 -21.10
C LEU A 128 0.73 -7.31 -20.53
N ASN A 129 -0.50 -7.60 -20.95
CA ASN A 129 -1.26 -8.77 -20.47
C ASN A 129 -0.58 -10.09 -20.86
N SER A 130 0.04 -10.13 -22.04
CA SER A 130 0.81 -11.29 -22.51
C SER A 130 2.07 -11.49 -21.67
N SER A 131 2.86 -10.44 -21.43
CA SER A 131 4.05 -10.51 -20.54
C SER A 131 3.70 -10.86 -19.09
N ILE A 132 2.57 -10.35 -18.57
CA ILE A 132 2.05 -10.72 -17.25
C ILE A 132 1.75 -12.22 -17.20
N SER A 133 1.05 -12.74 -18.22
CA SER A 133 0.64 -14.14 -18.30
C SER A 133 1.86 -15.06 -18.39
N GLU A 134 2.83 -14.73 -19.24
CA GLU A 134 4.07 -15.48 -19.39
C GLU A 134 4.86 -15.52 -18.07
N TYR A 135 5.09 -14.38 -17.43
CA TYR A 135 5.80 -14.30 -16.15
C TYR A 135 5.10 -15.11 -15.05
N ARG A 136 3.77 -15.03 -14.97
CA ARG A 136 2.97 -15.78 -14.00
C ARG A 136 3.08 -17.29 -14.23
N ASN A 137 2.96 -17.73 -15.47
CA ASN A 137 3.07 -19.14 -15.82
C ASN A 137 4.45 -19.68 -15.44
N LEU A 138 5.52 -18.97 -15.79
CA LEU A 138 6.88 -19.36 -15.42
C LEU A 138 7.11 -19.35 -13.92
N ARG A 139 6.61 -18.35 -13.19
CA ARG A 139 6.66 -18.32 -11.71
C ARG A 139 5.99 -19.55 -11.10
N SER A 140 4.82 -19.94 -11.61
CA SER A 140 4.10 -21.13 -11.16
C SER A 140 4.86 -22.42 -11.50
N SER A 141 5.40 -22.54 -12.72
CA SER A 141 6.22 -23.69 -13.13
C SER A 141 7.48 -23.83 -12.30
N THR A 142 8.20 -22.72 -12.03
CA THR A 142 9.37 -22.71 -11.15
C THR A 142 9.00 -23.18 -9.73
N ALA A 143 7.90 -22.66 -9.15
CA ALA A 143 7.46 -23.07 -7.82
C ALA A 143 7.10 -24.56 -7.75
N ALA A 144 6.41 -25.08 -8.76
CA ALA A 144 6.09 -26.50 -8.86
C ALA A 144 7.35 -27.37 -8.97
N LYS A 145 8.32 -26.96 -9.79
CA LYS A 145 9.60 -27.67 -9.94
C LYS A 145 10.43 -27.64 -8.65
N GLN A 146 10.41 -26.52 -7.93
CA GLN A 146 11.06 -26.40 -6.63
C GLN A 146 10.43 -27.34 -5.59
N GLN A 147 9.10 -27.46 -5.56
CA GLN A 147 8.40 -28.43 -4.71
C GLN A 147 8.74 -29.88 -5.06
N GLU A 148 8.83 -30.20 -6.36
CA GLU A 148 9.28 -31.51 -6.81
C GLU A 148 10.70 -31.83 -6.31
N LEU A 149 11.63 -30.88 -6.44
CA LEU A 149 13.00 -31.02 -5.96
C LEU A 149 13.06 -31.24 -4.44
N TYR A 150 12.27 -30.48 -3.66
CA TYR A 150 12.17 -30.69 -2.20
C TYR A 150 11.68 -32.10 -1.87
N ARG A 151 10.63 -32.59 -2.54
CA ARG A 151 10.10 -33.94 -2.32
C ARG A 151 11.14 -35.02 -2.65
N LEU A 152 11.89 -34.85 -3.75
CA LEU A 152 12.96 -35.77 -4.12
C LEU A 152 14.08 -35.78 -3.07
N ALA A 153 14.47 -34.60 -2.57
CA ALA A 153 15.49 -34.49 -1.53
C ALA A 153 15.03 -35.09 -0.18
N GLU A 154 13.79 -34.85 0.24
CA GLU A 154 13.23 -35.38 1.49
C GLU A 154 12.98 -36.88 1.45
N SER A 155 12.62 -37.44 0.28
CA SER A 155 12.45 -38.89 0.10
C SER A 155 13.75 -39.70 0.19
N GLY A 156 14.91 -39.02 0.24
CA GLY A 156 16.24 -39.62 0.34
C GLY A 156 16.62 -40.16 1.73
N THR A 157 15.68 -40.29 2.67
CA THR A 157 15.92 -40.91 3.97
C THR A 157 16.03 -42.44 3.84
N GLY A 158 17.12 -42.93 3.23
CA GLY A 158 17.40 -44.34 2.94
C GLY A 158 18.68 -44.51 2.10
N ASN A 159 18.95 -45.72 1.60
CA ASN A 159 20.07 -45.94 0.66
C ASN A 159 19.80 -45.20 -0.66
N ILE A 160 20.46 -44.05 -0.84
CA ILE A 160 20.39 -43.25 -2.07
C ILE A 160 20.93 -44.09 -3.25
N THR A 161 20.09 -44.29 -4.27
CA THR A 161 20.47 -44.98 -5.52
C THR A 161 21.00 -43.96 -6.54
N GLU A 162 21.76 -44.45 -7.52
CA GLU A 162 22.25 -43.64 -8.66
C GLU A 162 21.10 -43.01 -9.45
N ASP A 163 20.04 -43.77 -9.74
CA ASP A 163 18.81 -43.28 -10.38
C ASP A 163 18.14 -42.13 -9.59
N HIS A 164 18.20 -42.16 -8.26
CA HIS A 164 17.65 -41.07 -7.43
C HIS A 164 18.48 -39.78 -7.55
N VAL A 165 19.81 -39.92 -7.61
CA VAL A 165 20.73 -38.80 -7.83
C VAL A 165 20.51 -38.18 -9.21
N ASP A 166 20.33 -39.00 -10.26
CA ASP A 166 20.08 -38.55 -11.62
C ASP A 166 18.77 -37.76 -11.74
N LYS A 167 17.70 -38.20 -11.06
CA LYS A 167 16.42 -37.47 -10.98
C LYS A 167 16.58 -36.11 -10.31
N ILE A 168 17.33 -36.05 -9.19
CA ILE A 168 17.62 -34.79 -8.51
C ILE A 168 18.40 -33.85 -9.42
N ASN A 169 19.43 -34.34 -10.12
CA ASN A 169 20.25 -33.53 -11.01
C ASN A 169 19.44 -33.02 -12.21
N THR A 170 18.58 -33.86 -12.79
CA THR A 170 17.66 -33.48 -13.87
C THR A 170 16.70 -32.38 -13.41
N ALA A 171 16.04 -32.56 -12.26
CA ALA A 171 15.13 -31.56 -11.70
C ALA A 171 15.84 -30.24 -11.38
N ARG A 172 17.10 -30.29 -10.94
CA ARG A 172 17.94 -29.09 -10.73
C ARG A 172 18.25 -28.36 -12.04
N ALA A 173 18.63 -29.09 -13.08
CA ALA A 173 18.91 -28.49 -14.39
C ALA A 173 17.66 -27.81 -14.97
N GLU A 174 16.51 -28.48 -14.93
CA GLU A 174 15.23 -27.90 -15.36
C GLU A 174 14.83 -26.66 -14.53
N LEU A 175 15.09 -26.68 -13.22
CA LEU A 175 14.82 -25.54 -12.35
C LEU A 175 15.68 -24.32 -12.73
N VAL A 176 16.96 -24.53 -13.03
CA VAL A 176 17.86 -23.46 -13.50
C VAL A 176 17.34 -22.85 -14.81
N GLU A 177 16.97 -23.68 -15.78
CA GLU A 177 16.39 -23.18 -17.05
C GLU A 177 15.08 -22.40 -16.83
N LEU A 178 14.20 -22.88 -15.93
CA LEU A 178 12.96 -22.19 -15.59
C LEU A 178 13.24 -20.84 -14.90
N ASP A 179 14.24 -20.78 -14.02
CA ASP A 179 14.65 -19.54 -13.36
C ASP A 179 15.21 -18.50 -14.35
N GLU A 180 16.00 -18.92 -15.34
CA GLU A 180 16.49 -18.06 -16.42
C GLU A 180 15.35 -17.52 -17.29
N LYS A 181 14.43 -18.40 -17.71
CA LYS A 181 13.23 -18.01 -18.48
C LYS A 181 12.35 -17.05 -17.69
N ARG A 182 12.08 -17.36 -16.40
CA ARG A 182 11.30 -16.50 -15.51
C ARG A 182 11.94 -15.12 -15.36
N THR A 183 13.27 -15.07 -15.22
CA THR A 183 14.02 -13.80 -15.10
C THR A 183 13.88 -12.97 -16.37
N THR A 184 13.99 -13.60 -17.54
CA THR A 184 13.78 -12.94 -18.84
C THR A 184 12.34 -12.42 -18.97
N ALA A 185 11.34 -13.26 -18.67
CA ALA A 185 9.93 -12.85 -18.71
C ALA A 185 9.62 -11.70 -17.74
N TYR A 186 10.29 -11.63 -16.58
CA TYR A 186 10.15 -10.51 -15.66
C TYR A 186 10.71 -9.20 -16.24
N GLN A 187 11.83 -9.25 -16.97
CA GLN A 187 12.35 -8.07 -17.65
C GLN A 187 11.41 -7.61 -18.77
N ASN A 188 10.91 -8.54 -19.59
CA ASN A 188 9.92 -8.24 -20.63
C ASN A 188 8.66 -7.59 -20.03
N LEU A 189 8.15 -8.12 -18.92
CA LEU A 189 7.04 -7.51 -18.18
C LEU A 189 7.36 -6.08 -17.72
N LYS A 190 8.57 -5.85 -17.17
CA LYS A 190 8.98 -4.53 -16.72
C LYS A 190 9.06 -3.53 -17.88
N GLU A 191 9.56 -3.96 -19.03
CA GLU A 191 9.63 -3.15 -20.25
C GLU A 191 8.26 -2.86 -20.84
N ALA A 192 7.40 -3.87 -20.98
CA ALA A 192 6.02 -3.70 -21.45
C ALA A 192 5.23 -2.73 -20.56
N ARG A 193 5.37 -2.87 -19.23
CA ARG A 193 4.76 -1.93 -18.27
C ARG A 193 5.31 -0.52 -18.45
N LYS A 194 6.62 -0.36 -18.60
CA LYS A 194 7.26 0.95 -18.76
C LYS A 194 6.73 1.65 -20.03
N ALA A 195 6.73 0.95 -21.16
CA ALA A 195 6.22 1.46 -22.42
C ALA A 195 4.74 1.86 -22.31
N TYR A 196 3.93 1.04 -21.63
CA TYR A 196 2.52 1.36 -21.40
C TYR A 196 2.33 2.64 -20.59
N VAL A 197 3.07 2.79 -19.48
CA VAL A 197 3.00 3.98 -18.61
C VAL A 197 3.52 5.23 -19.32
N GLU A 198 4.63 5.14 -20.08
CA GLU A 198 5.16 6.27 -20.86
C GLU A 198 4.11 6.80 -21.84
N LYS A 199 3.46 5.90 -22.58
CA LYS A 199 2.39 6.26 -23.51
C LYS A 199 1.20 6.94 -22.82
N ILE A 200 0.82 6.46 -21.63
CA ILE A 200 -0.28 7.04 -20.83
C ILE A 200 0.09 8.43 -20.28
N ASN A 201 1.35 8.63 -19.93
CA ASN A 201 1.87 9.91 -19.44
C ASN A 201 1.87 10.99 -20.53
N ASP A 202 2.07 10.60 -21.80
CA ASP A 202 1.99 11.50 -22.96
C ASP A 202 0.56 11.90 -23.33
N MET A 203 -0.46 11.24 -22.76
CA MET A 203 -1.86 11.56 -23.02
C MET A 203 -2.38 12.72 -22.16
N SER A 204 -3.28 13.52 -22.74
CA SER A 204 -4.17 14.39 -21.98
C SER A 204 -5.17 13.57 -21.13
N VAL A 205 -5.78 14.20 -20.13
CA VAL A 205 -6.83 13.56 -19.30
C VAL A 205 -7.98 13.02 -20.16
N ASP A 206 -8.43 13.76 -21.17
CA ASP A 206 -9.56 13.33 -22.01
C ASP A 206 -9.20 12.19 -22.97
N GLN A 207 -7.94 12.11 -23.41
CA GLN A 207 -7.44 10.92 -24.12
C GLN A 207 -7.41 9.73 -23.17
N ARG A 208 -6.89 9.87 -21.95
CA ARG A 208 -6.89 8.79 -20.95
C ARG A 208 -8.30 8.29 -20.64
N LYS A 209 -9.28 9.18 -20.48
CA LYS A 209 -10.69 8.79 -20.27
C LYS A 209 -11.25 7.90 -21.39
N LYS A 210 -10.81 8.10 -22.63
CA LYS A 210 -11.24 7.33 -23.81
C LYS A 210 -10.41 6.07 -24.03
N THR A 211 -9.19 6.00 -23.49
CA THR A 211 -8.27 4.88 -23.68
C THR A 211 -8.27 3.94 -22.47
N ASP A 212 -7.88 4.42 -21.30
CA ASP A 212 -7.91 3.66 -20.06
C ASP A 212 -8.17 4.61 -18.89
N ALA A 213 -9.45 4.70 -18.53
CA ALA A 213 -9.95 5.57 -17.47
C ALA A 213 -9.45 5.17 -16.07
N ARG A 214 -8.81 4.00 -15.91
CA ARG A 214 -8.11 3.65 -14.67
C ARG A 214 -6.93 4.55 -14.38
N PHE A 215 -6.45 5.34 -15.34
CA PHE A 215 -5.43 6.38 -15.13
C PHE A 215 -6.00 7.78 -14.87
N VAL A 216 -7.31 7.89 -14.61
CA VAL A 216 -7.98 9.18 -14.40
C VAL A 216 -8.55 9.23 -12.98
N PRO A 217 -7.85 9.87 -12.02
CA PRO A 217 -8.25 9.92 -10.61
C PRO A 217 -9.71 10.32 -10.37
N GLU A 218 -10.21 11.29 -11.15
CA GLU A 218 -11.56 11.85 -11.02
C GLU A 218 -12.67 10.83 -11.24
N VAL A 219 -12.40 9.74 -11.97
CA VAL A 219 -13.39 8.68 -12.25
C VAL A 219 -13.04 7.35 -11.59
N HIS A 220 -11.76 7.01 -11.46
CA HIS A 220 -11.40 5.74 -10.82
C HIS A 220 -11.48 5.79 -9.29
N ILE A 221 -11.29 6.95 -8.64
CA ILE A 221 -11.42 7.05 -7.18
C ILE A 221 -12.85 6.71 -6.76
N PRO A 222 -13.92 7.34 -7.32
CA PRO A 222 -15.29 6.95 -7.02
C PRO A 222 -15.58 5.46 -7.26
N ALA A 223 -15.10 4.89 -8.36
CA ALA A 223 -15.28 3.46 -8.65
C ALA A 223 -14.62 2.55 -7.60
N GLY A 224 -13.41 2.88 -7.17
CA GLY A 224 -12.70 2.14 -6.12
C GLY A 224 -13.34 2.28 -4.73
N VAL A 225 -13.88 3.46 -4.41
CA VAL A 225 -14.67 3.68 -3.18
C VAL A 225 -15.94 2.81 -3.20
N ASP A 226 -16.70 2.84 -4.29
CA ASP A 226 -17.91 2.04 -4.43
C ASP A 226 -17.60 0.54 -4.30
N HIS A 227 -16.51 0.09 -4.93
CA HIS A 227 -16.08 -1.29 -4.84
C HIS A 227 -15.72 -1.72 -3.41
N LEU A 228 -14.98 -0.90 -2.67
CA LEU A 228 -14.63 -1.20 -1.28
C LEU A 228 -15.86 -1.23 -0.39
N VAL A 229 -16.75 -0.24 -0.49
CA VAL A 229 -17.93 -0.19 0.37
C VAL A 229 -18.87 -1.36 0.07
N LYS A 230 -19.08 -1.72 -1.20
CA LYS A 230 -19.83 -2.93 -1.57
C LYS A 230 -19.20 -4.18 -0.96
N ALA A 231 -17.89 -4.34 -1.04
CA ALA A 231 -17.20 -5.48 -0.44
C ALA A 231 -17.40 -5.55 1.09
N ILE A 232 -17.29 -4.42 1.81
CA ILE A 232 -17.51 -4.36 3.26
C ILE A 232 -18.96 -4.70 3.62
N VAL A 233 -19.93 -4.12 2.91
CA VAL A 233 -21.35 -4.34 3.15
C VAL A 233 -21.74 -5.78 2.85
N GLU A 234 -21.30 -6.35 1.73
CA GLU A 234 -21.57 -7.75 1.40
C GLU A 234 -20.91 -8.72 2.40
N CYS A 235 -19.72 -8.40 2.92
CA CYS A 235 -19.13 -9.16 4.01
C CYS A 235 -19.99 -9.05 5.28
N ARG A 236 -20.42 -7.85 5.66
CA ARG A 236 -21.29 -7.65 6.83
C ARG A 236 -22.60 -8.43 6.70
N ASP A 237 -23.23 -8.41 5.53
CA ASP A 237 -24.49 -9.09 5.29
C ASP A 237 -24.31 -10.62 5.32
N PHE A 238 -23.15 -11.13 4.89
CA PHE A 238 -22.85 -12.57 4.91
C PHE A 238 -22.37 -13.09 6.28
N PHE A 239 -21.49 -12.35 6.96
CA PHE A 239 -20.85 -12.78 8.21
C PHE A 239 -21.54 -12.25 9.47
N GLY A 240 -22.42 -11.25 9.33
CA GLY A 240 -23.06 -10.57 10.44
C GLY A 240 -22.11 -9.62 11.20
N GLY A 241 -22.64 -9.07 12.30
CA GLY A 241 -21.91 -8.16 13.19
C GLY A 241 -21.83 -6.72 12.69
N PRO A 242 -21.18 -5.84 13.47
CA PRO A 242 -21.00 -4.44 13.12
C PRO A 242 -20.05 -4.25 11.92
N VAL A 243 -20.07 -3.06 11.32
CA VAL A 243 -19.25 -2.75 10.15
C VAL A 243 -17.75 -2.86 10.44
N GLU A 244 -17.33 -2.47 11.63
CA GLU A 244 -15.94 -2.51 12.12
C GLU A 244 -15.34 -3.92 12.02
N MET A 245 -16.12 -4.94 12.38
CA MET A 245 -15.70 -6.34 12.31
C MET A 245 -15.56 -6.84 10.87
N ASN A 246 -16.12 -6.13 9.89
CA ASN A 246 -16.13 -6.52 8.49
C ASN A 246 -15.19 -5.69 7.62
N VAL A 247 -14.54 -4.66 8.17
CA VAL A 247 -13.56 -3.83 7.44
C VAL A 247 -12.44 -4.69 6.86
N TRP A 248 -11.79 -5.51 7.69
CA TRP A 248 -10.69 -6.35 7.23
C TRP A 248 -11.14 -7.40 6.21
N ARG A 249 -12.39 -7.89 6.32
CA ARG A 249 -12.97 -8.83 5.34
C ARG A 249 -13.23 -8.14 4.01
N GLY A 250 -13.78 -6.92 4.04
CA GLY A 250 -14.00 -6.10 2.85
C GLY A 250 -12.69 -5.71 2.16
N ILE A 251 -11.64 -5.37 2.92
CA ILE A 251 -10.30 -5.12 2.37
C ILE A 251 -9.73 -6.39 1.73
N ALA A 252 -9.85 -7.54 2.40
CA ALA A 252 -9.42 -8.82 1.83
C ALA A 252 -10.21 -9.17 0.56
N ALA A 253 -11.50 -8.87 0.52
CA ALA A 253 -12.38 -9.09 -0.62
C ALA A 253 -12.04 -8.14 -1.78
N TYR A 254 -11.64 -6.90 -1.49
CA TYR A 254 -11.14 -5.95 -2.49
C TYR A 254 -9.89 -6.49 -3.19
N ASN A 255 -8.93 -7.04 -2.43
CA ASN A 255 -7.68 -7.57 -2.98
C ASN A 255 -7.83 -8.95 -3.66
N SER A 256 -8.55 -9.87 -3.02
CA SER A 256 -8.58 -11.30 -3.42
C SER A 256 -9.91 -11.77 -3.99
N GLY A 257 -10.92 -10.91 -4.02
CA GLY A 257 -12.28 -11.23 -4.45
C GLY A 257 -13.15 -11.79 -3.33
N LEU A 258 -14.40 -11.33 -3.29
CA LEU A 258 -15.38 -11.70 -2.26
C LEU A 258 -15.63 -13.20 -2.17
N SER A 259 -15.69 -13.90 -3.29
CA SER A 259 -15.92 -15.36 -3.30
C SER A 259 -14.86 -16.10 -2.51
N ARG A 260 -13.58 -15.70 -2.61
CA ARG A 260 -12.50 -16.33 -1.83
C ARG A 260 -12.67 -16.08 -0.34
N VAL A 261 -12.99 -14.85 0.06
CA VAL A 261 -13.27 -14.50 1.46
C VAL A 261 -14.42 -15.34 2.03
N LYS A 262 -15.51 -15.52 1.25
CA LYS A 262 -16.64 -16.37 1.64
C LYS A 262 -16.25 -17.85 1.76
N THR A 263 -15.53 -18.39 0.78
CA THR A 263 -15.04 -19.79 0.80
C THR A 263 -14.15 -20.06 2.01
N TRP A 264 -13.25 -19.13 2.34
CA TRP A 264 -12.34 -19.24 3.48
C TRP A 264 -13.00 -18.87 4.82
N LYS A 265 -14.28 -18.46 4.80
CA LYS A 265 -15.03 -17.97 5.97
C LYS A 265 -14.32 -16.83 6.72
N GLY A 266 -13.53 -16.01 6.02
CA GLY A 266 -12.66 -15.03 6.63
C GLY A 266 -11.48 -14.65 5.73
N LEU A 267 -10.30 -14.45 6.32
CA LEU A 267 -9.11 -13.96 5.61
C LEU A 267 -8.49 -15.11 4.81
N PRO A 268 -8.43 -15.02 3.47
CA PRO A 268 -7.73 -16.02 2.69
C PRO A 268 -6.24 -16.04 3.06
N PHE A 269 -5.66 -17.23 3.22
CA PHE A 269 -4.23 -17.40 3.52
C PHE A 269 -3.38 -17.29 2.25
N ILE A 270 -3.55 -16.15 1.58
CA ILE A 270 -2.75 -15.69 0.45
C ILE A 270 -1.82 -14.63 1.04
N GLU A 271 -0.51 -14.85 0.98
CA GLU A 271 0.50 -13.99 1.63
C GLU A 271 0.30 -12.51 1.29
N GLU A 272 0.11 -12.19 0.01
CA GLU A 272 -0.17 -10.84 -0.47
C GLU A 272 -1.43 -10.24 0.17
N THR A 273 -2.54 -10.99 0.20
CA THR A 273 -3.81 -10.54 0.79
C THR A 273 -3.69 -10.34 2.29
N VAL A 274 -2.97 -11.22 3.00
CA VAL A 274 -2.72 -11.09 4.44
C VAL A 274 -1.91 -9.82 4.71
N HIS A 275 -0.82 -9.60 3.98
CA HIS A 275 0.02 -8.43 4.14
C HIS A 275 -0.70 -7.13 3.77
N PHE A 276 -1.40 -7.11 2.65
CA PHE A 276 -2.21 -5.98 2.19
C PHE A 276 -3.26 -5.58 3.23
N THR A 277 -4.05 -6.55 3.69
CA THR A 277 -5.11 -6.33 4.69
C THR A 277 -4.51 -5.83 6.00
N ARG A 278 -3.43 -6.47 6.48
CA ARG A 278 -2.74 -6.07 7.72
C ARG A 278 -2.22 -4.64 7.64
N ASN A 279 -1.63 -4.23 6.52
CA ASN A 279 -1.07 -2.89 6.38
C ASN A 279 -2.16 -1.82 6.44
N ILE A 280 -3.24 -1.98 5.66
CA ILE A 280 -4.35 -1.01 5.64
C ILE A 280 -5.03 -0.93 7.00
N VAL A 281 -5.34 -2.07 7.60
CA VAL A 281 -5.96 -2.11 8.93
C VAL A 281 -5.05 -1.48 9.97
N SER A 282 -3.75 -1.73 9.89
CA SER A 282 -2.78 -1.13 10.81
C SER A 282 -2.71 0.39 10.67
N ASP A 283 -2.77 0.93 9.46
CA ASP A 283 -2.75 2.38 9.23
C ASP A 283 -4.09 3.01 9.62
N LEU A 284 -5.22 2.36 9.32
CA LEU A 284 -6.55 2.79 9.77
C LEU A 284 -6.64 2.86 11.29
N THR A 285 -6.27 1.80 12.01
CA THR A 285 -6.34 1.76 13.47
C THR A 285 -5.49 2.88 14.09
N ARG A 286 -4.27 3.11 13.58
CA ARG A 286 -3.43 4.23 14.03
C ARG A 286 -4.07 5.59 13.74
N ALA A 287 -4.67 5.78 12.57
CA ALA A 287 -5.32 7.04 12.21
C ALA A 287 -6.53 7.30 13.11
N LEU A 288 -7.30 6.27 13.46
CA LEU A 288 -8.45 6.41 14.36
C LEU A 288 -8.04 6.69 15.81
N GLU A 289 -6.99 6.04 16.32
CA GLU A 289 -6.43 6.37 17.63
C GLU A 289 -5.93 7.83 17.68
N MET A 290 -5.23 8.28 16.64
CA MET A 290 -4.80 9.67 16.53
C MET A 290 -5.99 10.63 16.41
N LYS A 291 -7.04 10.26 15.67
CA LYS A 291 -8.27 11.06 15.53
C LYS A 291 -8.90 11.31 16.88
N TYR A 292 -9.00 10.27 17.71
CA TYR A 292 -9.46 10.41 19.08
C TYR A 292 -8.54 11.35 19.89
N ALA A 293 -7.23 11.13 19.89
CA ALA A 293 -6.29 11.98 20.62
C ALA A 293 -6.39 13.46 20.23
N TYR A 294 -6.41 13.77 18.92
CA TYR A 294 -6.58 15.12 18.40
C TYR A 294 -7.92 15.74 18.81
N SER A 295 -9.00 14.97 18.82
CA SER A 295 -10.33 15.46 19.20
C SER A 295 -10.41 15.95 20.65
N THR A 296 -9.55 15.44 21.55
CA THR A 296 -9.48 15.88 22.95
C THR A 296 -8.81 17.25 23.12
N LYS A 297 -8.09 17.73 22.09
CA LYS A 297 -7.25 18.94 22.14
C LYS A 297 -6.20 18.93 23.27
N ASN A 298 -5.85 17.76 23.80
CA ASN A 298 -4.85 17.59 24.86
C ASN A 298 -3.48 17.24 24.26
N PRO A 299 -2.48 18.14 24.28
CA PRO A 299 -1.16 17.89 23.71
C PRO A 299 -0.42 16.70 24.33
N ALA A 300 -0.61 16.44 25.64
CA ALA A 300 0.01 15.33 26.33
C ALA A 300 -0.55 13.98 25.83
N LEU A 301 -1.87 13.89 25.64
CA LEU A 301 -2.50 12.69 25.09
C LEU A 301 -2.09 12.46 23.63
N ILE A 302 -1.97 13.52 22.83
CA ILE A 302 -1.48 13.43 21.45
C ILE A 302 -0.05 12.87 21.43
N ALA A 303 0.84 13.41 22.26
CA ALA A 303 2.24 12.96 22.36
C ALA A 303 2.35 11.52 22.87
N GLU A 304 1.59 11.16 23.91
CA GLU A 304 1.53 9.80 24.45
C GLU A 304 1.02 8.81 23.40
N THR A 305 -0.05 9.16 22.68
CA THR A 305 -0.62 8.32 21.62
C THR A 305 0.43 8.08 20.53
N ARG A 306 1.04 9.14 20.00
CA ARG A 306 2.13 9.04 18.99
C ARG A 306 3.23 8.07 19.43
N LYS A 307 3.67 8.17 20.69
CA LYS A 307 4.68 7.28 21.28
C LYS A 307 4.18 5.83 21.37
N ARG A 308 2.96 5.62 21.86
CA ARG A 308 2.33 4.29 22.03
C ARG A 308 2.23 3.54 20.71
N ILE A 309 1.74 4.20 19.66
CA ILE A 309 1.59 3.57 18.32
C ILE A 309 2.86 3.58 17.48
N ARG A 310 3.99 3.98 18.07
CA ARG A 310 5.33 4.00 17.44
C ARG A 310 5.36 4.81 16.15
N LEU A 311 4.61 5.91 16.08
CA LEU A 311 4.82 6.90 15.03
C LEU A 311 6.20 7.53 15.26
N LYS A 312 7.22 7.01 14.58
CA LYS A 312 8.56 7.58 14.62
C LYS A 312 8.54 8.96 13.97
N ASP A 313 9.47 9.81 14.41
CA ASP A 313 9.79 11.02 13.66
C ASP A 313 10.08 10.61 12.21
N PRO A 314 9.42 11.25 11.24
CA PRO A 314 9.49 10.83 9.84
C PRO A 314 10.90 10.90 9.37
N TYR A 315 11.37 9.90 8.64
CA TYR A 315 12.59 10.02 7.85
C TYR A 315 12.41 9.38 6.47
N PHE A 316 13.13 9.88 5.48
CA PHE A 316 13.32 9.19 4.21
C PHE A 316 14.77 8.73 4.09
N VAL A 317 15.01 7.72 3.26
CA VAL A 317 16.35 7.23 2.97
C VAL A 317 16.86 7.95 1.74
N TYR A 318 17.96 8.68 1.88
CA TYR A 318 18.71 9.25 0.77
C TYR A 318 19.84 8.29 0.38
N VAL A 319 19.82 7.80 -0.86
CA VAL A 319 20.89 6.99 -1.44
C VAL A 319 21.86 7.91 -2.16
N VAL A 320 23.12 7.90 -1.75
CA VAL A 320 24.20 8.73 -2.31
C VAL A 320 24.41 8.38 -3.79
N LYS A 321 24.32 9.39 -4.65
CA LYS A 321 24.54 9.26 -6.09
C LYS A 321 25.98 9.60 -6.45
N ILE A 322 26.44 9.11 -7.60
CA ILE A 322 27.74 9.50 -8.16
C ILE A 322 27.79 11.03 -8.31
N GLY A 323 28.82 11.65 -7.72
CA GLY A 323 29.02 13.10 -7.72
C GLY A 323 28.36 13.86 -6.57
N ASP A 324 27.68 13.18 -5.64
CA ASP A 324 27.22 13.79 -4.39
C ASP A 324 28.37 14.07 -3.43
N ASN A 325 28.21 15.12 -2.61
CA ASN A 325 29.00 15.33 -1.41
C ASN A 325 28.06 15.59 -0.23
N PHE A 326 28.54 15.30 0.98
CA PHE A 326 27.70 15.33 2.18
C PHE A 326 27.11 16.71 2.44
N PHE A 327 27.89 17.78 2.24
CA PHE A 327 27.40 19.14 2.43
C PHE A 327 26.25 19.47 1.47
N ARG A 328 26.35 19.10 0.20
CA ARG A 328 25.27 19.30 -0.79
C ARG A 328 24.00 18.54 -0.41
N ILE A 329 24.13 17.30 0.05
CA ILE A 329 22.99 16.51 0.53
C ILE A 329 22.32 17.22 1.70
N VAL A 330 23.07 17.63 2.73
CA VAL A 330 22.52 18.34 3.89
C VAL A 330 21.88 19.67 3.47
N ARG A 331 22.50 20.40 2.54
CA ARG A 331 21.98 21.68 2.05
C ARG A 331 20.65 21.51 1.32
N GLU A 332 20.60 20.68 0.29
CA GLU A 332 19.43 20.51 -0.57
C GLU A 332 18.28 19.75 0.09
N GLN A 333 18.60 18.79 0.98
CA GLN A 333 17.58 17.95 1.59
C GLN A 333 17.05 18.51 2.91
N LEU A 334 17.81 19.37 3.59
CA LEU A 334 17.44 19.91 4.90
C LEU A 334 17.50 21.43 4.96
N MET A 335 18.65 22.06 4.70
CA MET A 335 18.80 23.51 4.90
C MET A 335 17.87 24.34 4.01
N GLU A 336 17.88 24.10 2.70
CA GLU A 336 17.08 24.86 1.73
C GLU A 336 15.59 24.54 1.85
N ARG A 337 15.25 23.30 2.25
CA ARG A 337 13.85 22.84 2.32
C ARG A 337 13.12 23.28 3.58
N TYR A 338 13.85 23.48 4.68
CA TYR A 338 13.27 23.75 5.99
C TYR A 338 13.90 24.97 6.68
N GLU A 339 14.62 25.80 5.91
CA GLU A 339 15.24 27.06 6.38
C GLU A 339 16.16 26.88 7.61
N LEU A 340 16.88 25.76 7.65
CA LEU A 340 17.75 25.41 8.78
C LEU A 340 19.19 25.89 8.55
N SER A 341 19.86 26.33 9.63
CA SER A 341 21.32 26.42 9.61
C SER A 341 21.96 25.04 9.43
N TYR A 342 23.22 24.98 8.97
CA TYR A 342 23.94 23.71 8.82
C TYR A 342 23.98 22.92 10.14
N THR A 343 24.22 23.59 11.27
CA THR A 343 24.25 22.98 12.60
C THR A 343 22.90 22.40 13.03
N GLU A 344 21.80 23.04 12.65
CA GLU A 344 20.44 22.53 12.91
C GLU A 344 20.09 21.37 12.00
N ALA A 345 20.42 21.46 10.71
CA ALA A 345 20.21 20.39 9.74
C ALA A 345 20.92 19.09 10.16
N LEU A 346 22.13 19.17 10.74
CA LEU A 346 22.83 17.99 11.25
C LEU A 346 22.05 17.22 12.34
N LYS A 347 21.10 17.86 13.03
CA LYS A 347 20.21 17.18 14.00
C LYS A 347 19.22 16.23 13.32
N TYR A 348 18.97 16.38 12.02
CA TYR A 348 17.97 15.64 11.27
C TYR A 348 18.55 14.63 10.28
N ILE A 349 19.87 14.47 10.20
CA ILE A 349 20.49 13.43 9.38
C ILE A 349 21.17 12.38 10.25
N ARG A 350 20.98 11.11 9.90
CA ARG A 350 21.59 9.94 10.55
C ARG A 350 22.17 9.00 9.51
N ASP A 351 23.11 8.15 9.93
CA ASP A 351 23.60 7.08 9.07
C ASP A 351 22.48 6.05 8.75
N SER A 352 22.80 5.07 7.91
CA SER A 352 21.86 4.00 7.51
C SER A 352 21.30 3.20 8.68
N ASN A 353 22.00 3.17 9.82
CA ASN A 353 21.62 2.47 11.04
C ASN A 353 20.82 3.37 12.01
N GLY A 354 20.80 4.68 11.79
CA GLY A 354 20.12 5.67 12.63
C GLY A 354 21.02 6.37 13.66
N ASN A 355 22.35 6.20 13.58
CA ASN A 355 23.30 6.86 14.47
C ASN A 355 23.61 8.30 14.02
N LYS A 356 24.04 9.13 14.97
CA LYS A 356 24.52 10.50 14.68
C LYS A 356 25.75 10.45 13.78
N ILE A 357 25.77 11.35 12.80
CA ILE A 357 26.89 11.49 11.85
C ILE A 357 27.92 12.46 12.43
N ASP A 358 29.19 12.12 12.33
CA ASP A 358 30.30 13.04 12.53
C ASP A 358 30.66 13.69 11.18
N PRO A 359 30.32 14.99 10.96
CA PRO A 359 30.55 15.64 9.67
C PRO A 359 32.04 15.72 9.30
N LYS A 360 32.96 15.66 10.28
CA LYS A 360 34.41 15.65 10.00
C LYS A 360 34.86 14.37 9.30
N LYS A 361 34.10 13.28 9.44
CA LYS A 361 34.35 11.99 8.79
C LYS A 361 33.61 11.84 7.45
N MET A 362 32.85 12.84 7.03
CA MET A 362 32.05 12.80 5.79
C MET A 362 32.73 13.53 4.62
N SER A 363 34.06 13.68 4.67
CA SER A 363 34.85 14.22 3.57
C SER A 363 34.85 13.31 2.34
N VAL A 364 34.60 12.02 2.52
CA VAL A 364 34.40 11.02 1.47
C VAL A 364 33.12 10.25 1.79
N ILE A 365 32.18 10.23 0.84
CA ILE A 365 30.98 9.40 0.89
C ILE A 365 30.98 8.46 -0.32
N LEU A 366 30.56 7.22 -0.11
CA LEU A 366 30.56 6.21 -1.17
C LEU A 366 29.25 6.27 -1.97
N PRO A 367 29.28 6.02 -3.29
CA PRO A 367 28.07 5.70 -4.03
C PRO A 367 27.30 4.58 -3.33
N ASP A 368 25.97 4.67 -3.32
CA ASP A 368 25.04 3.73 -2.65
C ASP A 368 25.06 3.76 -1.12
N GLN A 369 25.91 4.58 -0.50
CA GLN A 369 25.80 4.87 0.93
C GLN A 369 24.44 5.51 1.23
N GLN A 370 23.83 5.15 2.37
CA GLN A 370 22.50 5.61 2.72
C GLN A 370 22.50 6.51 3.95
N PHE A 371 21.72 7.58 3.89
CA PHE A 371 21.42 8.44 5.03
C PHE A 371 19.93 8.41 5.35
N ARG A 372 19.59 8.39 6.63
CA ARG A 372 18.23 8.63 7.10
C ARG A 372 18.06 10.12 7.36
N ILE A 373 17.20 10.76 6.58
CA ILE A 373 16.91 12.20 6.68
C ILE A 373 15.55 12.36 7.34
N TYR A 374 15.57 12.75 8.60
CA TYR A 374 14.38 13.04 9.39
C TYR A 374 13.74 14.35 8.92
N ILE A 375 12.42 14.39 8.81
CA ILE A 375 11.71 15.61 8.41
C ILE A 375 11.57 16.49 9.66
N PRO A 376 12.16 17.70 9.67
CA PRO A 376 11.92 18.69 10.71
C PRO A 376 10.42 18.97 10.80
N GLY A 377 9.90 19.00 12.03
CA GLY A 377 8.49 19.30 12.32
C GLY A 377 8.19 20.79 12.23
#